data_AF-A0A7S0U300-F1
#
_entry.id   AF-A0A7S0U300-F1
#
_cell.length_a   1.000
_cell.length_b   1.000
_cell.length_c   1.000
_cell.angle_alpha   90.00
_cell.angle_beta   90.00
_cell.angle_gamma   90.00
#
_symmetry.space_group_name_H-M   'P 1'
#
loop_
_entity.id
_entity.type
_entity.pdbx_description
1 polymer ?
#
loop_
_entity_poly.entity_id
_entity_poly.type
_entity_poly.pdbx_seq_one_letter_code
_entity_poly.pdbx_strand_id
1 'polypeptide(L)'
;CGSAAGSFIYFDLFFLLGANILVNLFVAVLLENFFNFQMQDTFVLSEDHLVSYQKRWAELDTTNKGVIPVNKFRELIERLYRDRNPLGMTVLASEFKFRAVRMEVIANKPKGGELVFCDLAITLGLHVVGSHGLPYADMLKRQEELAQFARLAAVSKLTHVY
;
A
#
# COMPACT_ATOMS: atom_id res chain seq x y z
N CYS A 1 17.18 -2.76 -63.90
CA CYS A 1 17.84 -1.98 -62.84
C CYS A 1 17.28 -2.34 -61.48
N GLY A 2 18.13 -2.34 -60.45
CA GLY A 2 17.90 -2.91 -59.12
C GLY A 2 19.09 -3.81 -58.77
N SER A 3 19.78 -3.55 -57.66
CA SER A 3 20.91 -4.38 -57.23
C SER A 3 20.38 -5.61 -56.50
N ALA A 4 20.56 -6.81 -57.07
CA ALA A 4 20.18 -8.06 -56.41
C ALA A 4 20.78 -8.19 -55.01
N ALA A 5 22.09 -7.93 -54.86
CA ALA A 5 22.78 -7.98 -53.56
C ALA A 5 22.20 -6.98 -52.54
N GLY A 6 22.05 -5.71 -52.91
CA GLY A 6 21.41 -4.69 -52.08
C GLY A 6 19.96 -5.02 -51.69
N SER A 7 19.19 -5.68 -52.55
CA SER A 7 17.83 -6.12 -52.22
C SER A 7 17.83 -7.16 -51.11
N PHE A 8 18.68 -8.19 -51.19
CA PHE A 8 18.79 -9.21 -50.14
C PHE A 8 19.17 -8.59 -48.79
N ILE A 9 20.22 -7.76 -48.78
CA ILE A 9 20.71 -7.11 -47.56
C ILE A 9 19.63 -6.20 -46.93
N TYR A 10 18.90 -5.43 -47.75
CA TYR A 10 17.86 -4.53 -47.27
C TYR A 10 16.71 -5.31 -46.62
N PHE A 11 16.18 -6.34 -47.28
CA PHE A 11 15.08 -7.13 -46.74
C PHE A 11 15.49 -7.93 -45.51
N ASP A 12 16.69 -8.52 -45.50
CA ASP A 12 17.19 -9.29 -44.36
C ASP A 12 17.40 -8.40 -43.13
N LEU A 13 18.02 -7.21 -43.28
CA LEU A 13 18.19 -6.28 -42.17
C LEU A 13 16.86 -5.72 -41.68
N PHE A 14 15.95 -5.36 -42.58
CA PHE A 14 14.64 -4.85 -42.21
C PHE A 14 13.83 -5.90 -41.46
N PHE A 15 13.85 -7.15 -41.90
CA PHE A 15 13.13 -8.24 -41.25
C PHE A 15 13.79 -8.63 -39.92
N LEU A 16 15.12 -8.77 -39.86
CA LEU A 16 15.82 -9.09 -38.63
C LEU A 16 15.66 -7.98 -37.59
N LEU A 17 15.87 -6.72 -37.94
CA LEU A 17 15.72 -5.61 -36.99
C LEU A 17 14.26 -5.38 -36.63
N GLY A 18 13.37 -5.37 -37.63
CA GLY A 18 11.95 -5.14 -37.44
C GLY A 18 11.29 -6.22 -36.61
N ALA A 19 11.48 -7.50 -36.96
CA ALA A 19 10.88 -8.61 -36.20
C ALA A 19 11.47 -8.71 -34.80
N ASN A 20 12.78 -8.56 -34.60
CA ASN A 20 13.37 -8.65 -33.27
C ASN A 20 12.94 -7.50 -32.37
N ILE A 21 12.86 -6.26 -32.88
CA ILE A 21 12.38 -5.13 -32.09
C ILE A 21 10.89 -5.28 -31.78
N LEU A 22 10.06 -5.62 -32.77
CA LEU A 22 8.61 -5.76 -32.59
C LEU A 22 8.25 -6.91 -31.65
N VAL A 23 8.93 -8.06 -31.75
CA VAL A 23 8.71 -9.20 -30.86
C VAL A 23 9.14 -8.86 -29.43
N ASN A 24 10.32 -8.25 -29.24
CA ASN A 24 10.78 -7.86 -27.91
C ASN A 24 9.87 -6.80 -27.27
N LEU A 25 9.38 -5.83 -28.06
CA LEU A 25 8.41 -4.85 -27.60
C LEU A 25 7.07 -5.51 -27.24
N PHE A 26 6.59 -6.42 -28.09
CA PHE A 26 5.34 -7.15 -27.85
C PHE A 26 5.42 -7.98 -26.57
N VAL A 27 6.53 -8.71 -26.35
CA VAL A 27 6.76 -9.48 -25.13
C VAL A 27 6.81 -8.57 -23.91
N ALA A 28 7.49 -7.41 -24.00
CA ALA A 28 7.54 -6.45 -22.90
C ALA A 28 6.14 -5.96 -22.50
N VAL A 29 5.32 -5.54 -23.47
CA VAL A 29 3.95 -5.08 -23.23
C VAL A 29 3.07 -6.23 -22.71
N LEU A 30 3.23 -7.43 -23.26
CA LEU A 30 2.49 -8.61 -22.80
C LEU A 30 2.83 -8.96 -21.35
N LEU A 31 4.11 -8.93 -21.00
CA LEU A 31 4.58 -9.18 -19.62
C LEU A 31 4.07 -8.11 -18.67
N GLU A 32 4.06 -6.83 -19.06
CA GLU A 32 3.51 -5.75 -18.24
C GLU A 32 2.01 -5.94 -17.98
N ASN A 33 1.24 -6.28 -19.02
CA ASN A 33 -0.19 -6.57 -18.87
C ASN A 33 -0.44 -7.80 -17.99
N PHE A 34 0.34 -8.87 -18.19
CA PHE A 34 0.22 -10.09 -17.39
C PHE A 34 0.65 -9.85 -15.94
N PHE A 35 1.71 -9.08 -15.71
CA PHE A 35 2.15 -8.69 -14.38
C PHE A 35 1.09 -7.83 -13.68
N ASN A 36 0.50 -6.84 -14.35
CA ASN A 36 -0.58 -6.04 -13.79
C ASN A 36 -1.79 -6.91 -13.42
N PHE A 37 -2.15 -7.88 -14.26
CA PHE A 37 -3.23 -8.82 -13.99
C PHE A 37 -2.91 -9.77 -12.82
N GLN A 38 -1.71 -10.37 -12.77
CA GLN A 38 -1.27 -11.19 -11.64
C GLN A 38 -1.13 -10.40 -10.34
N MET A 39 -0.69 -9.14 -10.44
CA MET A 39 -0.64 -8.22 -9.32
C MET A 39 -2.03 -7.90 -8.81
N GLN A 40 -3.06 -7.90 -9.67
CA GLN A 40 -4.45 -7.73 -9.25
C GLN A 40 -4.91 -8.84 -8.28
N ASP A 41 -4.53 -10.09 -8.54
CA ASP A 41 -4.80 -11.25 -7.68
C ASP A 41 -3.86 -11.36 -6.47
N THR A 42 -2.74 -10.62 -6.45
CA THR A 42 -1.74 -10.63 -5.36
C THR A 42 -1.68 -9.33 -4.56
N PHE A 43 -2.51 -8.31 -4.87
CA PHE A 43 -2.63 -7.13 -4.03
C PHE A 43 -3.14 -7.54 -2.65
N VAL A 44 -2.37 -7.16 -1.63
CA VAL A 44 -2.71 -7.45 -0.24
C VAL A 44 -4.04 -6.78 0.19
N LEU A 45 -4.48 -5.76 -0.55
CA LEU A 45 -5.76 -5.07 -0.38
C LEU A 45 -6.57 -5.08 -1.68
N SER A 46 -7.58 -5.95 -1.77
CA SER A 46 -8.62 -5.91 -2.81
C SER A 46 -9.54 -4.68 -2.70
N GLU A 47 -10.23 -4.34 -3.78
CA GLU A 47 -11.23 -3.26 -3.87
C GLU A 47 -12.33 -3.40 -2.80
N ASP A 48 -12.80 -4.62 -2.54
CA ASP A 48 -13.81 -4.89 -1.50
C ASP A 48 -13.33 -4.45 -0.10
N HIS A 49 -12.04 -4.57 0.19
CA HIS A 49 -11.47 -4.10 1.46
C HIS A 49 -11.45 -2.57 1.55
N LEU A 50 -11.24 -1.88 0.43
CA LEU A 50 -11.28 -0.42 0.37
C LEU A 50 -12.72 0.10 0.52
N VAL A 51 -13.68 -0.58 -0.10
CA VAL A 51 -15.11 -0.27 0.05
C VAL A 51 -15.57 -0.50 1.49
N SER A 52 -15.17 -1.62 2.12
CA SER A 52 -15.42 -1.86 3.55
C SER A 52 -14.81 -0.77 4.42
N TYR A 53 -13.58 -0.34 4.13
CA TYR A 53 -12.93 0.76 4.85
C TYR A 53 -13.71 2.07 4.75
N GLN A 54 -14.10 2.46 3.53
CA GLN A 54 -14.90 3.66 3.28
C GLN A 54 -16.24 3.60 4.03
N LYS A 55 -16.92 2.46 3.99
CA LYS A 55 -18.19 2.25 4.69
C LYS A 55 -18.04 2.41 6.20
N ARG A 56 -17.05 1.74 6.80
CA ARG A 56 -16.81 1.82 8.26
C ARG A 56 -16.37 3.21 8.70
N TRP A 57 -15.64 3.93 7.85
CA TRP A 57 -15.32 5.32 8.11
C TRP A 57 -16.55 6.23 8.08
N ALA A 58 -17.41 6.11 7.06
CA ALA A 58 -18.61 6.94 6.93
C ALA A 58 -19.58 6.78 8.10
N GLU A 59 -19.62 5.59 8.72
CA GLU A 59 -20.38 5.36 9.96
C GLU A 59 -19.85 6.16 11.16
N LEU A 60 -18.57 6.57 11.14
CA LEU A 60 -17.90 7.31 12.22
C LEU A 60 -17.82 8.82 11.93
N ASP A 61 -17.65 9.21 10.66
CA ASP A 61 -17.69 10.59 10.19
C ASP A 61 -19.10 10.96 9.67
N THR A 62 -20.03 11.12 10.62
CA THR A 62 -21.42 11.47 10.29
C THR A 62 -21.58 12.85 9.64
N THR A 63 -20.53 13.68 9.69
CA THR A 63 -20.52 15.03 9.13
C THR A 63 -19.87 15.12 7.75
N ASN A 64 -19.34 14.02 7.21
CA ASN A 64 -18.60 13.96 5.96
C ASN A 64 -17.46 14.99 5.87
N LYS A 65 -16.73 15.21 6.98
CA LYS A 65 -15.60 16.15 7.03
C LYS A 65 -14.30 15.55 6.47
N GLY A 66 -14.26 14.24 6.27
CA GLY A 66 -13.05 13.49 5.91
C GLY A 66 -12.08 13.31 7.08
N VAL A 67 -12.52 13.59 8.31
CA VAL A 67 -11.72 13.49 9.54
C VAL A 67 -12.51 12.85 10.68
N ILE A 68 -11.81 12.13 11.56
CA ILE A 68 -12.38 11.58 12.80
C ILE A 68 -11.46 11.82 14.00
N PRO A 69 -12.00 12.00 15.22
CA PRO A 69 -11.18 12.16 16.40
C PRO A 69 -10.42 10.86 16.76
N VAL A 70 -9.25 11.00 17.39
CA VAL A 70 -8.33 9.89 17.72
C VAL A 70 -8.99 8.81 18.58
N ASN A 71 -9.94 9.18 19.44
CA ASN A 71 -10.66 8.23 20.29
C ASN A 71 -11.52 7.23 19.50
N LYS A 72 -11.98 7.57 18.29
CA LYS A 72 -12.70 6.67 17.39
C LYS A 72 -11.80 5.68 16.65
N PHE A 73 -10.47 5.81 16.77
CA PHE A 73 -9.52 4.92 16.10
C PHE A 73 -9.72 3.45 16.50
N ARG A 74 -9.84 3.15 17.80
CA ARG A 74 -10.06 1.77 18.27
C ARG A 74 -11.33 1.19 17.69
N GLU A 75 -12.42 1.96 17.74
CA GLU A 75 -13.73 1.54 17.23
C GLU A 75 -13.69 1.25 15.72
N LEU A 76 -13.02 2.10 14.93
CA LEU A 76 -12.82 1.87 13.50
C LEU A 76 -12.12 0.54 13.24
N ILE A 77 -11.01 0.30 13.94
CA ILE A 77 -10.20 -0.92 13.76
C ILE A 77 -10.99 -2.17 14.15
N GLU A 78 -11.78 -2.12 15.23
CA GLU A 78 -12.66 -3.22 15.65
C GLU A 78 -13.80 -3.49 14.65
N ARG A 79 -14.36 -2.45 14.01
CA ARG A 79 -15.34 -2.61 12.93
C ARG A 79 -14.71 -3.26 11.70
N LEU A 80 -13.51 -2.84 11.30
CA LEU A 80 -12.77 -3.44 10.19
C LEU A 80 -12.41 -4.91 10.48
N TYR A 81 -12.02 -5.22 11.71
CA TYR A 81 -11.75 -6.59 12.13
C TYR A 81 -12.98 -7.50 12.00
N ARG A 82 -14.16 -7.01 12.39
CA ARG A 82 -15.42 -7.75 12.24
C ARG A 82 -15.77 -8.05 10.79
N ASP A 83 -15.37 -7.18 9.87
CA ASP A 83 -15.54 -7.38 8.42
C ASP A 83 -14.50 -8.34 7.83
N ARG A 84 -13.61 -8.91 8.65
CA ARG A 84 -12.41 -9.65 8.20
C ARG A 84 -11.53 -8.82 7.27
N ASN A 85 -11.55 -7.50 7.46
CA ASN A 85 -10.75 -6.58 6.68
C ASN A 85 -9.28 -6.64 7.15
N PRO A 86 -8.31 -6.87 6.25
CA PRO A 86 -6.90 -6.96 6.60
C PRO A 86 -6.35 -5.71 7.31
N LEU A 87 -6.91 -4.52 7.06
CA LEU A 87 -6.54 -3.28 7.76
C LEU A 87 -6.84 -3.36 9.27
N GLY A 88 -7.94 -4.02 9.66
CA GLY A 88 -8.31 -4.24 11.05
C GLY A 88 -7.57 -5.41 11.68
N MET A 89 -7.50 -6.53 10.96
CA MET A 89 -6.82 -7.77 11.40
C MET A 89 -5.34 -7.55 11.69
N THR A 90 -4.65 -6.83 10.81
CA THR A 90 -3.23 -6.55 10.95
C THR A 90 -2.92 -5.76 12.22
N VAL A 91 -3.78 -4.79 12.56
CA VAL A 91 -3.57 -3.92 13.73
C VAL A 91 -3.96 -4.63 15.02
N LEU A 92 -5.03 -5.42 15.03
CA LEU A 92 -5.50 -6.18 16.21
C LEU A 92 -4.83 -7.55 16.39
N ALA A 93 -3.82 -7.87 15.58
CA ALA A 93 -3.04 -9.10 15.75
C ALA A 93 -2.41 -9.23 17.16
N SER A 94 -2.09 -8.10 17.81
CA SER A 94 -1.76 -8.05 19.23
C SER A 94 -2.00 -6.66 19.82
N GLU A 95 -2.23 -6.55 21.13
CA GLU A 95 -2.33 -5.27 21.82
C GLU A 95 -1.04 -4.42 21.70
N PHE A 96 0.13 -5.07 21.62
CA PHE A 96 1.38 -4.36 21.36
C PHE A 96 1.38 -3.71 19.99
N LYS A 97 0.94 -4.43 18.95
CA LYS A 97 0.87 -3.91 17.59
C LYS A 97 -0.18 -2.80 17.48
N PHE A 98 -1.35 -2.98 18.07
CA PHE A 98 -2.36 -1.93 18.17
C PHE A 98 -1.77 -0.64 18.75
N ARG A 99 -1.00 -0.76 19.83
CA ARG A 99 -0.40 0.39 20.50
C ARG A 99 0.67 1.07 19.66
N ALA A 100 1.54 0.30 19.01
CA ALA A 100 2.55 0.83 18.11
C ALA A 100 1.91 1.62 16.95
N VAL A 101 0.90 1.04 16.31
CA VAL A 101 0.14 1.69 15.23
C VAL A 101 -0.58 2.94 15.75
N ARG A 102 -1.20 2.89 16.93
CA ARG A 102 -1.85 4.07 17.55
C ARG A 102 -0.84 5.20 17.77
N MET A 103 0.37 4.89 18.27
CA MET A 103 1.41 5.91 18.47
C MET A 103 1.86 6.55 17.16
N GLU A 104 2.03 5.76 16.10
CA GLU A 104 2.35 6.25 14.76
C GLU A 104 1.26 7.17 14.21
N VAL A 105 0.01 6.73 14.28
CA VAL A 105 -1.16 7.51 13.83
C VAL A 105 -1.26 8.83 14.58
N ILE A 106 -0.98 8.84 15.89
CA ILE A 106 -0.99 10.05 16.71
C ILE A 106 0.18 10.97 16.37
N ALA A 107 1.35 10.43 16.07
CA ALA A 107 2.53 11.21 15.71
C ALA A 107 2.40 11.87 14.33
N ASN A 108 1.77 11.17 13.39
CA ASN A 108 1.61 11.62 12.00
C ASN A 108 0.40 12.53 11.78
N LYS A 109 -0.53 12.62 12.74
CA LYS A 109 -1.70 13.50 12.61
C LYS A 109 -1.28 14.99 12.60
N PRO A 110 -2.05 15.87 11.94
CA PRO A 110 -1.81 17.31 11.99
C PRO A 110 -1.76 17.84 13.44
N LYS A 111 -0.90 18.82 13.73
CA LYS A 111 -0.76 19.39 15.08
C LYS A 111 -2.10 19.95 15.57
N GLY A 112 -2.57 19.45 16.72
CA GLY A 112 -3.90 19.78 17.25
C GLY A 112 -5.10 19.20 16.47
N GLY A 113 -4.85 18.47 15.38
CA GLY A 113 -5.86 17.98 14.46
C GLY A 113 -6.38 16.56 14.75
N GLU A 114 -7.37 16.19 13.96
CA GLU A 114 -8.03 14.89 13.91
C GLU A 114 -7.33 13.93 12.93
N LEU A 115 -7.77 12.67 12.88
CA LEU A 115 -7.28 11.69 11.93
C LEU A 115 -7.90 11.96 10.56
N VAL A 116 -7.07 12.05 9.52
CA VAL A 116 -7.50 12.26 8.14
C VAL A 116 -7.72 10.91 7.45
N PHE A 117 -8.78 10.78 6.65
CA PHE A 117 -9.14 9.54 5.95
C PHE A 117 -7.98 8.94 5.16
N CYS A 118 -7.41 9.71 4.23
CA CYS A 118 -6.35 9.24 3.34
C CYS A 118 -5.08 8.86 4.10
N ASP A 119 -4.64 9.71 5.05
CA ASP A 119 -3.43 9.48 5.83
C ASP A 119 -3.55 8.20 6.68
N LEU A 120 -4.74 7.95 7.24
CA LEU A 120 -4.98 6.75 8.01
C LEU A 120 -5.02 5.51 7.11
N ALA A 121 -5.69 5.59 5.96
CA ALA A 121 -5.75 4.48 4.99
C ALA A 121 -4.35 4.08 4.51
N ILE A 122 -3.49 5.06 4.19
CA ILE A 122 -2.09 4.83 3.81
C ILE A 122 -1.31 4.17 4.95
N THR A 123 -1.41 4.74 6.16
CA THR A 123 -0.72 4.21 7.34
C THR A 123 -1.09 2.74 7.58
N LEU A 124 -2.39 2.44 7.59
CA LEU A 124 -2.89 1.07 7.77
C LEU A 124 -2.46 0.15 6.63
N GLY A 125 -2.56 0.62 5.38
CA GLY A 125 -2.14 -0.14 4.21
C GLY A 125 -0.65 -0.53 4.25
N LEU A 126 0.22 0.38 4.67
CA LEU A 126 1.65 0.11 4.87
C LEU A 126 1.90 -0.98 5.92
N HIS A 127 1.06 -1.07 6.96
CA HIS A 127 1.15 -2.15 7.94
C HIS A 127 0.72 -3.50 7.37
N VAL A 128 -0.22 -3.53 6.43
CA VAL A 128 -0.67 -4.76 5.77
C VAL A 128 0.35 -5.23 4.73
N VAL A 129 0.84 -4.31 3.89
CA VAL A 129 1.86 -4.60 2.85
C VAL A 129 3.20 -4.99 3.48
N GLY A 130 3.55 -4.36 4.61
CA GLY A 130 4.84 -4.54 5.27
C GLY A 130 5.96 -3.72 4.61
N SER A 131 7.10 -3.61 5.29
CA SER A 131 8.23 -2.79 4.83
C SER A 131 8.90 -3.35 3.57
N HIS A 132 8.85 -4.66 3.36
CA HIS A 132 9.45 -5.32 2.20
C HIS A 132 8.75 -5.04 0.86
N GLY A 133 7.52 -4.50 0.90
CA GLY A 133 6.81 -4.06 -0.31
C GLY A 133 7.23 -2.67 -0.82
N LEU A 134 8.16 -1.99 -0.12
CA LEU A 134 8.65 -0.66 -0.49
C LEU A 134 9.99 -0.74 -1.22
N PRO A 135 10.33 0.26 -2.07
CA PRO A 135 11.70 0.43 -2.59
C PRO A 135 12.73 0.45 -1.46
N TYR A 136 13.95 -0.01 -1.73
CA TYR A 136 14.97 -0.24 -0.69
C TYR A 136 15.21 0.95 0.25
N ALA A 137 15.29 2.17 -0.29
CA ALA A 137 15.49 3.37 0.52
C ALA A 137 14.33 3.64 1.48
N ASP A 138 13.10 3.52 1.00
CA ASP A 138 11.88 3.73 1.79
C ASP A 138 11.65 2.59 2.77
N MET A 139 12.01 1.35 2.40
CA MET A 139 11.97 0.20 3.29
C MET A 139 12.84 0.41 4.53
N LEU A 140 14.09 0.88 4.35
CA LEU A 140 15.01 1.11 5.47
C LEU A 140 14.46 2.18 6.42
N LYS A 141 14.03 3.32 5.86
CA LYS A 141 13.39 4.39 6.62
C LYS A 141 12.16 3.90 7.38
N ARG A 142 11.31 3.12 6.72
CA ARG A 142 10.11 2.53 7.33
C ARG A 142 10.45 1.60 8.49
N GLN A 143 11.49 0.78 8.36
CA GLN A 143 11.93 -0.11 9.44
C GLN A 143 12.41 0.67 10.66
N GLU A 144 13.15 1.77 10.46
CA GLU A 144 13.59 2.65 11.55
C GLU A 144 12.39 3.30 12.26
N GLU A 145 11.43 3.84 11.52
CA GLU A 145 10.20 4.44 12.06
C GLU A 145 9.39 3.42 12.88
N LEU A 146 9.19 2.21 12.34
CA LEU A 146 8.48 1.14 13.04
C LEU A 146 9.19 0.73 14.34
N ALA A 147 10.52 0.65 14.32
CA ALA A 147 11.31 0.35 15.51
C ALA A 147 11.18 1.47 16.57
N GLN A 148 11.12 2.73 16.16
CA GLN A 148 10.88 3.86 17.05
C GLN A 148 9.50 3.77 17.71
N PHE A 149 8.43 3.56 16.94
CA PHE A 149 7.07 3.44 17.50
C PHE A 149 6.90 2.21 18.39
N ALA A 150 7.56 1.10 18.07
CA ALA A 150 7.58 -0.09 18.91
C ALA A 150 8.23 0.20 20.29
N ARG A 151 9.34 0.94 20.32
CA ARG A 151 9.97 1.39 21.58
C ARG A 151 9.03 2.30 22.39
N LEU A 152 8.38 3.26 21.73
CA LEU A 152 7.41 4.14 22.38
C LEU A 152 6.19 3.36 22.94
N ALA A 153 5.71 2.36 22.20
CA ALA A 153 4.63 1.49 22.65
C ALA A 153 5.02 0.65 23.87
N ALA A 154 6.27 0.18 23.94
CA ALA A 154 6.78 -0.53 25.10
C ALA A 154 6.84 0.38 26.35
N VAL A 155 7.40 1.59 26.19
CA VAL A 155 7.56 2.55 27.30
C VAL A 155 6.22 3.08 27.78
N SER A 156 5.27 3.33 26.89
CA SER A 156 3.95 3.84 27.31
C SER A 156 3.20 2.85 28.22
N LYS A 157 3.52 1.54 28.19
CA LYS A 157 2.98 0.56 29.15
C LYS A 157 3.47 0.79 30.58
N LEU A 158 4.64 1.38 30.72
CA LEU A 158 5.25 1.71 32.01
C LEU A 158 4.74 3.04 32.58
N THR A 159 4.25 3.96 31.72
CA THR A 159 3.92 5.34 32.14
C THR A 159 2.44 5.59 32.41
N HIS A 160 1.54 4.61 32.30
CA HIS A 160 0.09 4.77 32.51
C HIS A 160 -0.58 5.96 31.77
N VAL A 161 0.04 6.46 30.69
CA VAL A 161 -0.58 7.50 29.86
C VAL A 161 -1.57 6.81 28.91
N TYR A 162 -2.86 6.95 29.22
CA TYR A 162 -4.01 6.42 28.46
C TYR A 162 -4.39 7.35 27.30
#